data_AF-A0A3C1PV52-F1
#
_entry.id   AF-A0A3C1PV52-F1
#
_cell.length_a   1.000
_cell.length_b   1.000
_cell.length_c   1.000
_cell.angle_alpha   90.00
_cell.angle_beta   90.00
_cell.angle_gamma   90.00
#
_symmetry.space_group_name_H-M   'P 1'
#
loop_
_entity.id
_entity.type
_entity.pdbx_description
1 polymer ?
#
loop_
_entity_poly.entity_id
_entity_poly.type
_entity_poly.pdbx_seq_one_letter_code
_entity_poly.pdbx_strand_id
1 'polypeptide(L)'
;MTSDLIHRCSDWSRSKRRRYRLGRFWGSGPIACVVGLNPSRADDKHDDPTNRRLISLLTGLGFDGYWLVNLIPESTPYPNNLGSAPRRLSAINRQLIQKSISDADKIILAWGHGGWRCPFRRQITASIQNPTCFGLTKGGEPRHPLYIPKNSSLQLFPGYQ
;
A
#
# COMPACT_ATOMS: atom_id res chain seq x y z
N MET A 1 -18.08 -9.37 8.06
CA MET A 1 -18.30 -9.20 6.62
C MET A 1 -18.00 -10.51 5.92
N THR A 2 -18.98 -11.06 5.22
CA THR A 2 -18.78 -12.20 4.33
C THR A 2 -18.00 -11.74 3.09
N SER A 3 -17.16 -12.62 2.54
CA SER A 3 -16.21 -12.34 1.45
C SER A 3 -16.86 -11.81 0.15
N ASP A 4 -18.16 -12.05 -0.02
CA ASP A 4 -18.88 -11.95 -1.30
C ASP A 4 -19.32 -10.53 -1.67
N LEU A 5 -19.19 -9.56 -0.75
CA LEU A 5 -19.60 -8.16 -0.98
C LEU A 5 -18.43 -7.21 -1.30
N ILE A 6 -17.20 -7.72 -1.37
CA ILE A 6 -16.04 -6.88 -1.69
C ILE A 6 -15.85 -6.83 -3.22
N HIS A 7 -16.05 -5.65 -3.81
CA HIS A 7 -15.63 -5.38 -5.18
C HIS A 7 -14.10 -5.32 -5.27
N ARG A 8 -13.54 -6.09 -6.21
CA ARG A 8 -12.09 -6.29 -6.37
C ARG A 8 -11.66 -5.91 -7.77
N CYS A 9 -10.55 -5.19 -7.87
CA CYS A 9 -9.89 -4.91 -9.15
C CYS A 9 -8.37 -4.93 -8.99
N SER A 10 -7.66 -5.16 -10.10
CA SER A 10 -6.19 -5.10 -10.11
C SER A 10 -5.64 -4.74 -11.49
N ASP A 11 -4.68 -3.81 -11.50
CA ASP A 11 -4.07 -3.29 -12.72
C ASP A 11 -2.67 -3.89 -12.89
N TRP A 12 -2.46 -4.58 -14.00
CA TRP A 12 -1.23 -5.34 -14.27
C TRP A 12 -0.56 -4.94 -15.57
N SER A 13 0.75 -5.16 -15.67
CA SER A 13 1.42 -5.21 -16.97
C SER A 13 0.86 -6.34 -17.82
N ARG A 14 1.00 -6.22 -19.15
CA ARG A 14 0.63 -7.28 -20.10
C ARG A 14 1.27 -8.64 -19.77
N SER A 15 2.52 -8.61 -19.29
CA SER A 15 3.26 -9.82 -18.87
C SER A 15 2.85 -10.39 -17.51
N LYS A 16 1.94 -9.74 -16.76
CA LYS A 16 1.54 -10.08 -15.39
C LYS A 16 2.69 -10.19 -14.37
N ARG A 17 3.88 -9.69 -14.70
CA ARG A 17 5.02 -9.62 -13.77
C ARG A 17 4.99 -8.40 -12.85
N ARG A 18 4.22 -7.38 -13.24
CA ARG A 18 4.09 -6.13 -12.49
C ARG A 18 2.63 -5.86 -12.18
N ARG A 19 2.32 -5.55 -10.91
CA ARG A 19 1.01 -5.02 -10.49
C ARG A 19 1.20 -3.58 -10.05
N TYR A 20 0.47 -2.68 -10.69
CA TYR A 20 0.58 -1.25 -10.43
C TYR A 20 -0.40 -0.79 -9.35
N ARG A 21 -1.60 -1.37 -9.33
CA ARG A 21 -2.68 -0.99 -8.42
C ARG A 21 -3.54 -2.20 -8.10
N LEU A 22 -4.13 -2.20 -6.91
CA LEU A 22 -5.15 -3.16 -6.47
C LEU A 22 -6.21 -2.40 -5.69
N GLY A 23 -7.48 -2.73 -5.89
CA GLY A 23 -8.61 -2.12 -5.19
C GLY A 23 -9.45 -3.14 -4.44
N ARG A 24 -9.96 -2.73 -3.26
CA ARG A 24 -10.96 -3.44 -2.45
C ARG A 24 -11.99 -2.44 -1.95
N PHE A 25 -13.27 -2.66 -2.25
CA PHE A 25 -14.34 -1.76 -1.86
C PHE A 25 -15.54 -2.56 -1.37
N TRP A 26 -16.08 -2.21 -0.22
CA TRP A 26 -17.20 -2.89 0.44
C TRP A 26 -18.33 -1.93 0.85
N GLY A 27 -18.19 -0.65 0.52
CA GLY A 27 -19.19 0.39 0.72
C GLY A 27 -18.92 1.60 -0.17
N SER A 28 -19.62 2.69 0.09
CA SER A 28 -19.53 3.96 -0.66
C SER A 28 -18.99 5.13 0.17
N GLY A 29 -18.53 4.87 1.40
CA GLY A 29 -17.91 5.85 2.28
C GLY A 29 -16.41 6.08 2.02
N PRO A 30 -15.66 6.55 3.05
CA PRO A 30 -14.27 6.94 2.90
C PRO A 30 -13.37 5.81 2.39
N ILE A 31 -12.45 6.12 1.49
CA ILE A 31 -11.46 5.17 0.98
C ILE A 31 -10.04 5.60 1.30
N ALA A 32 -9.20 4.62 1.65
CA ALA A 32 -7.79 4.85 1.90
C ALA A 32 -6.92 4.60 0.64
N CYS A 33 -5.76 5.24 0.57
CA CYS A 33 -4.67 4.81 -0.29
C CYS A 33 -3.53 4.27 0.59
N VAL A 34 -3.25 2.98 0.46
CA VAL A 34 -2.14 2.31 1.14
C VAL A 34 -0.95 2.25 0.18
N VAL A 35 0.20 2.78 0.61
CA VAL A 35 1.46 2.75 -0.15
C VAL A 35 2.38 1.69 0.44
N GLY A 36 2.44 0.54 -0.20
CA GLY A 36 3.28 -0.61 0.17
C GLY A 36 4.64 -0.63 -0.53
N LEU A 37 5.43 -1.67 -0.24
CA LEU A 37 6.74 -1.87 -0.87
C LEU A 37 6.61 -2.47 -2.25
N ASN A 38 6.03 -3.66 -2.32
CA ASN A 38 5.88 -4.45 -3.54
C ASN A 38 4.62 -5.33 -3.47
N PRO A 39 4.00 -5.62 -4.63
CA PRO A 39 2.87 -6.54 -4.68
C PRO A 39 3.27 -7.96 -4.28
N SER A 40 2.37 -8.65 -3.58
CA SER A 40 2.42 -10.09 -3.33
C SER A 40 1.36 -10.80 -4.19
N ARG A 41 0.67 -11.82 -3.68
CA ARG A 41 -0.17 -12.73 -4.48
C ARG A 41 -1.60 -12.25 -4.76
N ALA A 42 -2.10 -11.23 -4.06
CA ALA A 42 -3.48 -10.78 -4.27
C ALA A 42 -3.76 -10.26 -5.68
N ASP A 43 -4.95 -10.53 -6.22
CA ASP A 43 -5.41 -10.10 -7.53
C ASP A 43 -6.89 -9.65 -7.48
N ASP A 44 -7.60 -9.66 -8.60
CA ASP A 44 -9.03 -9.34 -8.68
C ASP A 44 -9.95 -10.47 -8.18
N LYS A 45 -9.40 -11.63 -7.82
CA LYS A 45 -10.16 -12.81 -7.37
C LYS A 45 -9.82 -13.24 -5.95
N HIS A 46 -8.56 -13.08 -5.53
CA HIS A 46 -8.03 -13.63 -4.29
C HIS A 46 -7.30 -12.59 -3.44
N ASP A 47 -7.44 -12.75 -2.13
CA ASP A 47 -6.74 -11.95 -1.12
C ASP A 47 -5.58 -12.72 -0.50
N ASP A 48 -4.41 -12.09 -0.43
CA ASP A 48 -3.26 -12.57 0.34
C ASP A 48 -3.35 -12.13 1.82
N PRO A 49 -2.47 -12.62 2.72
CA PRO A 49 -2.53 -12.26 4.14
C PRO A 49 -2.47 -10.75 4.41
N THR A 50 -1.74 -9.99 3.59
CA THR A 50 -1.64 -8.53 3.69
C THR A 50 -2.98 -7.87 3.40
N ASN A 51 -3.67 -8.28 2.34
CA ASN A 51 -4.96 -7.70 1.96
C ASN A 51 -6.07 -8.07 2.95
N ARG A 52 -6.12 -9.32 3.43
CA ARG A 52 -7.06 -9.70 4.51
C ARG A 52 -6.85 -8.86 5.77
N ARG A 53 -5.59 -8.57 6.11
CA ARG A 53 -5.24 -7.71 7.24
C ARG A 53 -5.66 -6.25 7.00
N LEU A 54 -5.41 -5.71 5.81
CA LEU A 54 -5.84 -4.36 5.44
C LEU A 54 -7.35 -4.20 5.49
N ILE A 55 -8.11 -5.15 4.91
CA ILE A 55 -9.58 -5.15 4.98
C ILE A 55 -10.03 -5.09 6.45
N SER A 56 -9.48 -5.95 7.32
CA SER A 56 -9.85 -5.95 8.74
C SER A 56 -9.47 -4.66 9.48
N LEU A 57 -8.30 -4.09 9.22
CA LEU A 57 -7.84 -2.85 9.89
C LEU A 57 -8.69 -1.66 9.44
N LEU A 58 -8.86 -1.51 8.13
CA LEU A 58 -9.53 -0.36 7.53
C LEU A 58 -11.03 -0.36 7.80
N THR A 59 -11.66 -1.54 7.82
CA THR A 59 -13.02 -1.69 8.35
C THR A 59 -13.12 -1.15 9.78
N GLY A 60 -12.20 -1.57 10.67
CA GLY A 60 -12.22 -1.15 12.07
C GLY A 60 -11.96 0.34 12.27
N LEU A 61 -11.35 1.00 11.28
CA LEU A 61 -11.10 2.44 11.24
C LEU A 61 -12.21 3.23 10.51
N GLY A 62 -13.29 2.58 10.07
CA GLY A 62 -14.43 3.23 9.43
C GLY A 62 -14.24 3.56 7.96
N PHE A 63 -13.32 2.89 7.26
CA PHE A 63 -13.20 2.98 5.80
C PHE A 63 -14.10 1.94 5.12
N ASP A 64 -14.53 2.28 3.91
CA ASP A 64 -15.35 1.46 3.02
C ASP A 64 -14.58 0.91 1.81
N GLY A 65 -13.29 1.19 1.73
CA GLY A 65 -12.41 0.61 0.73
C GLY A 65 -11.00 1.14 0.77
N TYR A 66 -10.16 0.60 -0.11
CA TYR A 66 -8.83 1.13 -0.34
C TYR A 66 -8.27 0.82 -1.72
N TRP A 67 -7.40 1.72 -2.16
CA TRP A 67 -6.38 1.46 -3.16
C TRP A 67 -5.09 1.01 -2.50
N LEU A 68 -4.46 -0.04 -3.04
CA LEU A 68 -3.11 -0.46 -2.69
C LEU A 68 -2.19 -0.25 -3.90
N VAL A 69 -1.24 0.66 -3.73
CA VAL A 69 -0.13 0.90 -4.67
C VAL A 69 1.18 0.54 -4.00
N ASN A 70 2.22 0.33 -4.80
CA ASN A 70 3.52 -0.08 -4.28
C ASN A 70 4.65 0.75 -4.89
N LEU A 71 5.68 1.03 -4.09
CA LEU A 71 6.87 1.74 -4.57
C LEU A 71 7.57 0.97 -5.70
N ILE A 72 7.53 -0.36 -5.65
CA ILE A 72 8.10 -1.29 -6.62
C ILE A 72 6.96 -2.11 -7.23
N PRO A 73 6.77 -2.11 -8.57
CA PRO A 73 5.63 -2.80 -9.17
C PRO A 73 5.86 -4.31 -9.39
N GLU A 74 7.09 -4.81 -9.31
CA GLU A 74 7.39 -6.24 -9.45
C GLU A 74 6.67 -7.10 -8.40
N SER A 75 5.81 -8.02 -8.87
CA SER A 75 4.97 -8.85 -8.01
C SER A 75 5.74 -10.08 -7.51
N THR A 76 5.98 -10.16 -6.20
CA THR A 76 6.63 -11.30 -5.54
C THR A 76 6.25 -11.38 -4.06
N PRO A 77 5.91 -12.57 -3.52
CA PRO A 77 5.71 -12.74 -2.09
C PRO A 77 7.03 -12.72 -1.30
N TYR A 78 8.18 -12.69 -1.98
CA TYR A 78 9.51 -12.72 -1.41
C TYR A 78 10.24 -11.40 -1.72
N PRO A 79 10.17 -10.38 -0.83
CA PRO A 79 10.82 -9.09 -1.05
C PRO A 79 12.34 -9.18 -1.23
N ASN A 80 12.98 -10.23 -0.72
CA ASN A 80 14.41 -10.47 -0.92
C ASN A 80 14.76 -10.71 -2.39
N ASN A 81 13.81 -11.20 -3.20
CA ASN A 81 14.00 -11.42 -4.64
C ASN A 81 14.01 -10.11 -5.44
N LEU A 82 13.69 -8.97 -4.81
CA LEU A 82 13.78 -7.65 -5.46
C LEU A 82 15.23 -7.17 -5.61
N GLY A 83 16.21 -7.89 -5.04
CA GLY A 83 17.60 -7.49 -5.04
C GLY A 83 17.86 -6.25 -4.17
N SER A 84 19.08 -5.72 -4.26
CA SER A 84 19.56 -4.60 -3.44
C SER A 84 19.85 -3.32 -4.24
N ALA A 85 19.80 -3.38 -5.56
CA ALA A 85 20.08 -2.22 -6.41
C ALA A 85 19.05 -1.09 -6.14
N PRO A 86 19.50 0.16 -5.94
CA PRO A 86 18.61 1.31 -5.81
C PRO A 86 17.65 1.42 -7.01
N ARG A 87 16.37 1.60 -6.72
CA ARG A 87 15.32 1.65 -7.74
C ARG A 87 15.04 3.08 -8.18
N ARG A 88 14.68 3.22 -9.46
CA ARG A 88 14.09 4.45 -10.03
C ARG A 88 12.58 4.27 -10.14
N LEU A 89 11.84 5.35 -9.91
CA LEU A 89 10.39 5.35 -10.08
C LEU A 89 10.04 5.47 -11.57
N SER A 90 9.34 4.48 -12.13
CA SER A 90 8.87 4.54 -13.52
C SER A 90 7.71 5.52 -13.68
N ALA A 91 7.53 6.05 -14.90
CA ALA A 91 6.46 7.02 -15.19
C ALA A 91 5.06 6.45 -14.91
N ILE A 92 4.79 5.20 -15.36
CA ILE A 92 3.51 4.52 -15.11
C ILE A 92 3.26 4.35 -13.61
N ASN A 93 4.27 3.92 -12.85
CA ASN A 93 4.10 3.72 -11.41
C ASN A 93 3.89 5.06 -10.68
N ARG A 94 4.61 6.11 -11.09
CA ARG A 94 4.40 7.47 -10.58
C ARG A 94 2.96 7.94 -10.80
N GLN A 95 2.48 7.84 -12.04
CA GLN A 95 1.14 8.28 -12.40
C GLN A 95 0.05 7.56 -11.59
N LEU A 96 0.17 6.24 -11.45
CA LEU A 96 -0.82 5.44 -10.72
C LEU A 96 -0.76 5.63 -9.21
N ILE A 97 0.44 5.86 -8.64
CA ILE A 97 0.58 6.28 -7.24
C ILE A 97 -0.09 7.65 -7.02
N GLN A 98 0.23 8.64 -7.85
CA GLN A 98 -0.34 9.99 -7.73
C GLN A 98 -1.87 9.98 -7.89
N LYS A 99 -2.39 9.26 -8.88
CA LYS A 99 -3.82 9.08 -9.05
C LYS A 99 -4.46 8.43 -7.83
N SER A 100 -3.87 7.35 -7.29
CA SER A 100 -4.42 6.67 -6.11
C SER A 100 -4.40 7.54 -4.85
N ILE A 101 -3.40 8.41 -4.72
CA ILE A 101 -3.34 9.40 -3.64
C ILE A 101 -4.44 10.46 -3.82
N SER A 102 -4.61 10.97 -5.03
CA SER A 102 -5.63 11.99 -5.33
C SER A 102 -7.06 11.47 -5.20
N ASP A 103 -7.28 10.18 -5.46
CA ASP A 103 -8.60 9.55 -5.39
C ASP A 103 -9.00 9.17 -3.94
N ALA A 104 -8.15 9.40 -2.91
CA ALA A 104 -8.36 8.85 -1.56
C ALA A 104 -8.51 9.90 -0.45
N ASP A 105 -9.33 9.59 0.56
CA ASP A 105 -9.59 10.44 1.73
C ASP A 105 -8.46 10.36 2.78
N LYS A 106 -7.68 9.28 2.76
CA LYS A 106 -6.56 9.07 3.70
C LYS A 106 -5.41 8.34 3.04
N ILE A 107 -4.20 8.83 3.24
CA ILE A 107 -2.98 8.16 2.77
C ILE A 107 -2.29 7.45 3.92
N ILE A 108 -1.99 6.17 3.74
CA ILE A 108 -1.38 5.29 4.74
C ILE A 108 -0.10 4.70 4.15
N LEU A 109 1.04 5.05 4.73
CA LEU A 109 2.35 4.53 4.35
C LEU A 109 2.62 3.20 5.06
N ALA A 110 3.11 2.18 4.33
CA ALA A 110 3.21 0.83 4.89
C ALA A 110 4.26 -0.10 4.21
N TRP A 111 5.37 0.43 3.69
CA TRP A 111 6.38 -0.37 2.97
C TRP A 111 7.37 -1.16 3.85
N GLY A 112 7.36 -0.97 5.17
CA GLY A 112 8.24 -1.70 6.09
C GLY A 112 9.73 -1.45 5.84
N HIS A 113 10.57 -2.36 6.33
CA HIS A 113 12.03 -2.21 6.31
C HIS A 113 12.63 -2.09 4.90
N GLY A 114 11.93 -2.53 3.84
CA GLY A 114 12.48 -2.53 2.48
C GLY A 114 12.53 -1.16 1.78
N GLY A 115 12.04 -0.10 2.43
CA GLY A 115 11.97 1.25 1.86
C GLY A 115 13.29 1.79 1.34
N TRP A 116 14.43 1.42 1.94
CA TRP A 116 15.77 1.87 1.51
C TRP A 116 16.08 1.60 0.03
N ARG A 117 15.45 0.58 -0.58
CA ARG A 117 15.57 0.28 -2.02
C ARG A 117 15.00 1.37 -2.91
N CYS A 118 14.14 2.22 -2.36
CA CYS A 118 13.43 3.28 -3.06
C CYS A 118 13.86 4.64 -2.49
N PRO A 119 14.98 5.22 -2.94
CA PRO A 119 15.39 6.56 -2.51
C PRO A 119 14.30 7.62 -2.74
N PHE A 120 13.53 7.46 -3.82
CA PHE A 120 12.39 8.33 -4.16
C PHE A 120 11.22 8.28 -3.17
N ARG A 121 11.21 7.37 -2.17
CA ARG A 121 10.15 7.33 -1.15
C ARG A 121 10.04 8.64 -0.38
N ARG A 122 11.18 9.32 -0.13
CA ARG A 122 11.21 10.63 0.54
C ARG A 122 10.47 11.71 -0.28
N GLN A 123 10.62 11.67 -1.60
CA GLN A 123 9.91 12.57 -2.52
C GLN A 123 8.41 12.27 -2.55
N ILE A 124 8.02 10.99 -2.55
CA ILE A 124 6.62 10.59 -2.46
C ILE A 124 6.00 11.08 -1.15
N THR A 125 6.66 10.85 0.00
CA THR A 125 6.16 11.31 1.29
C THR A 125 6.03 12.83 1.38
N ALA A 126 7.01 13.57 0.85
CA ALA A 126 6.97 15.03 0.87
C ALA A 126 5.86 15.62 -0.02
N SER A 127 5.40 14.87 -1.03
CA SER A 127 4.29 15.29 -1.90
C SER A 127 2.90 15.04 -1.32
N ILE A 128 2.81 14.34 -0.18
CA ILE A 128 1.54 14.01 0.46
C ILE A 128 1.34 14.94 1.65
N GLN A 129 0.17 15.57 1.74
CA GLN A 129 -0.22 16.32 2.93
C GLN A 129 -0.67 15.36 4.04
N ASN A 130 -0.10 15.52 5.24
CA ASN A 130 -0.46 14.75 6.44
C ASN A 130 -0.56 13.22 6.22
N PRO A 131 0.46 12.56 5.62
CA PRO A 131 0.45 11.12 5.47
C PRO A 131 0.41 10.45 6.83
N THR A 132 -0.25 9.30 6.92
CA THR A 132 -0.38 8.52 8.16
C THR A 132 0.32 7.17 8.04
N CYS A 133 0.52 6.48 9.16
CA CYS A 133 0.99 5.11 9.20
C CYS A 133 0.50 4.41 10.49
N PHE A 134 0.65 3.08 10.55
CA PHE A 134 0.37 2.29 11.77
C PHE A 134 1.53 2.30 12.78
N GLY A 135 2.48 3.22 12.62
CA GLY A 135 3.70 3.33 13.40
C GLY A 135 4.96 2.94 12.60
N LEU A 136 6.11 3.09 13.27
CA LEU A 136 7.41 2.99 12.64
C LEU A 136 8.18 1.73 13.07
N THR A 137 8.98 1.21 12.15
CA THR A 137 10.05 0.25 12.46
C THR A 137 11.18 0.93 13.23
N LYS A 138 12.13 0.16 13.78
CA LYS A 138 13.33 0.71 14.43
C LYS A 138 14.15 1.62 13.48
N GLY A 139 14.11 1.36 12.17
CA GLY A 139 14.78 2.18 11.16
C GLY A 139 13.97 3.37 10.66
N GLY A 140 12.88 3.75 11.35
CA GLY A 140 12.05 4.91 10.97
C GLY A 140 11.14 4.69 9.77
N GLU A 141 11.11 3.49 9.18
CA GLU A 141 10.22 3.20 8.05
C GLU A 141 8.79 2.85 8.54
N PRO A 142 7.72 3.27 7.84
CA PRO A 142 6.34 2.88 8.13
C PRO A 142 6.15 1.37 8.18
N ARG A 143 5.53 0.85 9.24
CA ARG A 143 5.36 -0.61 9.44
C ARG A 143 4.48 -1.25 8.35
N HIS A 144 4.89 -2.44 7.93
CA HIS A 144 4.09 -3.28 7.05
C HIS A 144 2.83 -3.78 7.79
N PRO A 145 1.65 -3.84 7.16
CA PRO A 145 0.38 -4.01 7.86
C PRO A 145 0.18 -5.43 8.41
N LEU A 146 0.83 -6.46 7.82
CA LEU A 146 0.59 -7.88 8.12
C LEU A 146 0.55 -8.23 9.61
N TYR A 147 1.41 -7.61 10.41
CA TYR A 147 1.55 -7.88 11.85
C TYR A 147 0.98 -6.77 12.75
N ILE A 148 0.24 -5.81 12.18
CA ILE A 148 -0.39 -4.73 12.93
C ILE A 148 -1.63 -5.26 13.67
N PRO A 149 -1.75 -5.07 15.00
CA PRO A 149 -2.93 -5.48 15.77
C PRO A 149 -4.23 -4.86 15.24
N LYS A 150 -5.34 -5.60 15.31
CA LYS A 150 -6.65 -5.21 14.75
C LYS A 150 -7.14 -3.84 15.22
N ASN A 151 -6.87 -3.48 16.48
CA ASN A 151 -7.35 -2.25 17.12
C ASN A 151 -6.31 -1.11 17.09
N SER A 152 -5.33 -1.17 16.17
CA SER A 152 -4.32 -0.13 16.04
C SER A 152 -4.92 1.12 15.40
N SER A 153 -4.57 2.30 15.92
CA SER A 153 -4.90 3.58 15.32
C SER A 153 -3.85 4.01 14.28
N LEU A 154 -4.26 4.94 13.41
CA LEU A 154 -3.35 5.67 12.54
C LEU A 154 -2.71 6.82 13.31
N GLN A 155 -1.43 7.07 13.04
CA GLN A 155 -0.71 8.25 13.51
C GLN A 155 -0.13 9.00 12.32
N LEU A 156 0.09 10.31 12.47
CA LEU A 156 0.82 11.09 11.47
C LEU A 156 2.22 10.50 11.27
N PHE A 157 2.61 10.34 10.01
CA PHE A 157 3.99 10.02 9.69
C PHE A 157 4.83 11.28 9.93
N PRO A 158 5.83 11.24 10.83
CA PRO A 158 6.57 12.44 11.25
C PRO A 158 7.49 13.01 10.16
N GLY A 159 7.51 12.41 8.97
CA GLY A 159 8.50 12.68 7.94
C GLY A 159 9.80 11.91 8.19
N TYR A 160 10.72 12.07 7.25
CA TYR A 160 12.08 11.60 7.45
C TYR A 160 12.92 12.74 8.00
N GLN A 161 13.69 12.45 9.06
CA GLN A 161 14.83 13.29 9.43
C GLN A 161 15.93 13.19 8.38
#